data_AF-A0A1J3GHB2-F1
#
_entry.id   AF-A0A1J3GHB2-F1
#
_cell.length_a   1.000
_cell.length_b   1.000
_cell.length_c   1.000
_cell.angle_alpha   90.00
_cell.angle_beta   90.00
_cell.angle_gamma   90.00
#
_symmetry.space_group_name_H-M   'P 1'
#
loop_
_entity.id
_entity.type
_entity.pdbx_description
1 polymer ?
#
loop_
_entity_poly.entity_id
_entity_poly.type
_entity_poly.pdbx_seq_one_letter_code
_entity_poly.pdbx_strand_id
1 'polypeptide(L)'
;YMETLIQRCVTFSQIKQLQSHFLTAGHFQSSFLRSRLLDRCAIAPFGDLSFAVQIFRHIPKPLTNDWNAIIRGFAASSQPSLAFSWYRSMLSQASSSPSLCKVDALTCSFTLKACARALCS
;
A
#
# COMPACT_ATOMS: atom_id res chain seq x y z
N TYR A 1 6.44 -18.08 -7.94
CA TYR A 1 5.72 -17.84 -9.22
C TYR A 1 4.87 -16.56 -9.20
N MET A 2 3.90 -16.41 -8.29
CA MET A 2 3.08 -15.19 -8.24
C MET A 2 3.87 -13.91 -7.90
N GLU A 3 4.86 -14.00 -7.01
CA GLU A 3 5.75 -12.87 -6.70
C GLU A 3 6.58 -12.41 -7.92
N THR A 4 7.10 -13.35 -8.70
CA THR A 4 7.85 -13.04 -9.92
C THR A 4 6.97 -12.40 -10.99
N LEU A 5 5.67 -12.74 -11.03
CA LEU A 5 4.71 -12.08 -11.92
C LEU A 5 4.45 -10.63 -11.49
N ILE A 6 4.23 -10.39 -10.18
CA ILE A 6 4.08 -9.03 -9.61
C ILE A 6 5.29 -8.15 -9.95
N GLN A 7 6.50 -8.70 -9.90
CA GLN A 7 7.74 -7.98 -10.24
C GLN A 7 7.90 -7.72 -11.74
N ARG A 8 7.38 -8.61 -12.59
CA ARG A 8 7.46 -8.49 -14.06
C ARG A 8 6.37 -7.60 -14.66
N CYS A 9 5.37 -7.18 -13.88
CA CYS A 9 4.46 -6.13 -14.31
C CYS A 9 5.27 -4.85 -14.59
N VAL A 10 5.13 -4.33 -15.80
CA VAL A 10 5.76 -3.10 -16.31
C VAL A 10 4.74 -2.08 -16.81
N THR A 11 3.43 -2.42 -16.81
CA THR A 11 2.36 -1.49 -17.16
C THR A 11 1.21 -1.53 -16.15
N PHE A 12 0.46 -0.43 -16.07
CA PHE A 12 -0.74 -0.38 -15.25
C PHE A 12 -1.81 -1.39 -15.70
N SER A 13 -1.91 -1.65 -17.01
CA SER A 13 -2.83 -2.66 -17.54
C SER A 13 -2.51 -4.06 -16.99
N GLN A 14 -1.23 -4.41 -16.90
CA GLN A 14 -0.80 -5.68 -16.30
C GLN A 14 -1.13 -5.75 -14.80
N ILE A 15 -0.99 -4.64 -14.08
CA ILE A 15 -1.39 -4.57 -12.66
C ILE A 15 -2.90 -4.84 -12.50
N LYS A 16 -3.75 -4.25 -13.35
CA LYS A 16 -5.20 -4.50 -13.34
C LYS A 16 -5.55 -5.94 -13.68
N GLN A 17 -4.90 -6.52 -14.70
CA GLN A 17 -5.09 -7.94 -15.05
C GLN A 17 -4.69 -8.85 -13.88
N LEU A 18 -3.56 -8.57 -13.24
CA LEU A 18 -3.09 -9.34 -12.09
C LEU A 18 -4.02 -9.21 -10.89
N GLN A 19 -4.54 -8.01 -10.62
CA GLN A 19 -5.52 -7.77 -9.58
C GLN A 19 -6.83 -8.54 -9.84
N SER A 20 -7.35 -8.49 -11.07
CA SER A 20 -8.52 -9.30 -11.47
C SER A 20 -8.27 -10.78 -11.28
N HIS A 21 -7.11 -11.29 -11.71
CA HIS A 21 -6.75 -12.69 -11.54
C HIS A 21 -6.65 -13.09 -10.06
N PHE A 22 -6.03 -12.26 -9.22
CA PHE A 22 -5.93 -12.50 -7.78
C PHE A 22 -7.30 -12.51 -7.10
N LEU A 23 -8.24 -11.70 -7.58
CA LEU A 23 -9.61 -11.69 -7.07
C LEU A 23 -10.35 -12.97 -7.45
N THR A 24 -10.33 -13.35 -8.74
CA THR A 24 -11.05 -14.53 -9.24
C THR A 24 -10.48 -15.84 -8.71
N ALA A 25 -9.17 -15.91 -8.47
CA ALA A 25 -8.48 -17.10 -7.96
C ALA A 25 -8.41 -17.16 -6.42
N GLY A 26 -9.00 -16.19 -5.71
CA GLY A 26 -8.99 -16.15 -4.23
C GLY A 26 -7.65 -15.81 -3.59
N HIS A 27 -6.63 -15.43 -4.37
CA HIS A 27 -5.28 -15.13 -3.87
C HIS A 27 -5.20 -13.86 -3.00
N PHE A 28 -6.23 -13.02 -2.99
CA PHE A 28 -6.33 -11.89 -2.05
C PHE A 28 -6.35 -12.32 -0.57
N GLN A 29 -6.61 -13.59 -0.28
CA GLN A 29 -6.45 -14.16 1.07
C GLN A 29 -4.98 -14.20 1.52
N SER A 30 -4.03 -14.25 0.58
CA SER A 30 -2.60 -14.16 0.89
C SER A 30 -2.20 -12.72 1.14
N SER A 31 -2.02 -12.36 2.42
CA SER A 31 -1.57 -11.03 2.83
C SER A 31 -0.23 -10.62 2.18
N PHE A 32 0.67 -11.57 1.96
CA PHE A 32 1.95 -11.31 1.31
C PHE A 32 1.78 -10.88 -0.16
N LEU A 33 1.02 -11.62 -0.97
CA LEU A 33 0.82 -11.29 -2.38
C LEU A 33 0.05 -9.97 -2.54
N ARG A 34 -0.95 -9.76 -1.69
CA ARG A 34 -1.79 -8.56 -1.65
C ARG A 34 -0.98 -7.30 -1.34
N SER A 35 -0.16 -7.33 -0.28
CA SER A 35 0.69 -6.18 0.07
C SER A 35 1.75 -5.88 -0.99
N ARG A 36 2.32 -6.91 -1.65
CA ARG A 36 3.26 -6.72 -2.76
C ARG A 36 2.60 -6.13 -4.01
N LEU A 37 1.37 -6.53 -4.33
CA LEU A 37 0.59 -5.93 -5.41
C LEU A 37 0.28 -4.45 -5.11
N LEU A 38 -0.16 -4.14 -3.88
CA LEU A 38 -0.40 -2.78 -3.42
C LEU A 38 0.87 -1.91 -3.53
N ASP A 39 2.00 -2.38 -3.00
CA ASP A 39 3.27 -1.65 -3.01
C ASP A 39 3.73 -1.34 -4.44
N ARG A 40 3.63 -2.33 -5.35
CA ARG A 40 3.93 -2.11 -6.77
C ARG A 40 2.98 -1.12 -7.42
N CYS A 41 1.68 -1.21 -7.15
CA CYS A 41 0.70 -0.27 -7.68
C CYS A 41 0.93 1.16 -7.18
N ALA A 42 1.35 1.33 -5.92
CA ALA A 42 1.52 2.62 -5.28
C ALA A 42 2.80 3.36 -5.69
N ILE A 43 3.86 2.63 -6.09
CA ILE A 43 5.23 3.20 -6.18
C ILE A 43 5.88 3.00 -7.55
N ALA A 44 5.45 2.01 -8.33
CA ALA A 44 6.05 1.78 -9.64
C ALA A 44 5.87 3.04 -10.52
N PRO A 45 6.82 3.33 -11.43
CA PRO A 45 6.71 4.47 -12.36
C PRO A 45 5.45 4.45 -13.22
N PHE A 46 4.95 3.25 -13.52
CA PHE A 46 3.72 2.96 -14.27
C PHE A 46 2.54 2.58 -13.36
N GLY A 47 2.69 2.77 -12.04
CA GLY A 47 1.66 2.51 -11.05
C GLY A 47 0.62 3.62 -10.99
N ASP A 48 -0.43 3.40 -10.22
CA ASP A 48 -1.46 4.38 -9.90
C ASP A 48 -1.77 4.30 -8.40
N LEU A 49 -1.37 5.34 -7.67
CA LEU A 49 -1.60 5.44 -6.23
C LEU A 49 -3.10 5.52 -5.89
N SER A 50 -3.90 6.18 -6.72
CA SER A 50 -5.35 6.26 -6.53
C SER A 50 -5.98 4.87 -6.66
N PHE A 51 -5.50 4.07 -7.62
CA PHE A 51 -5.94 2.69 -7.76
C PHE A 51 -5.47 1.81 -6.60
N ALA A 52 -4.24 1.99 -6.10
CA ALA A 52 -3.77 1.30 -4.90
C ALA A 52 -4.67 1.61 -3.69
N VAL A 53 -5.09 2.87 -3.52
CA VAL A 53 -6.05 3.28 -2.48
C VAL A 53 -7.41 2.60 -2.67
N GLN A 54 -7.90 2.46 -3.91
CA GLN A 54 -9.14 1.73 -4.18
C GLN A 54 -9.02 0.26 -3.77
N ILE A 55 -7.94 -0.42 -4.14
CA ILE A 55 -7.68 -1.81 -3.71
C ILE A 55 -7.63 -1.89 -2.19
N PHE A 56 -6.90 -0.99 -1.54
CA PHE A 56 -6.78 -0.93 -0.09
C PHE A 56 -8.14 -0.84 0.61
N ARG A 57 -9.04 0.02 0.13
CA ARG A 57 -10.38 0.21 0.71
C ARG A 57 -11.28 -1.02 0.62
N HIS A 58 -11.02 -1.94 -0.31
CA HIS A 58 -11.76 -3.19 -0.43
C HIS A 58 -11.23 -4.30 0.48
N ILE A 59 -10.21 -4.03 1.28
CA ILE A 59 -9.62 -5.00 2.20
C ILE A 59 -10.35 -4.87 3.54
N PRO A 60 -11.09 -5.89 4.01
CA PRO A 60 -11.86 -5.78 5.26
C PRO A 60 -10.99 -5.63 6.51
N LYS A 61 -9.78 -6.20 6.47
CA LYS A 61 -8.85 -6.31 7.60
C LYS A 61 -7.40 -6.06 7.13
N PRO A 62 -7.04 -4.80 6.82
CA PRO A 62 -5.69 -4.48 6.34
C PRO A 62 -4.64 -4.74 7.42
N LEU A 63 -3.56 -5.42 7.05
CA LEU A 63 -2.42 -5.69 7.89
C LEU A 63 -1.39 -4.56 7.76
N THR A 64 -0.39 -4.54 8.64
CA THR A 64 0.70 -3.55 8.64
C THR A 64 1.32 -3.33 7.26
N ASN A 65 1.59 -4.39 6.49
CA ASN A 65 2.20 -4.25 5.16
C ASN A 65 1.29 -3.56 4.12
N ASP A 66 -0.03 -3.68 4.25
CA ASP A 66 -0.97 -3.00 3.36
C ASP A 66 -1.00 -1.50 3.64
N TRP A 67 -0.99 -1.13 4.92
CA TRP A 67 -0.87 0.26 5.35
C TRP A 67 0.46 0.85 4.91
N ASN A 68 1.57 0.12 5.10
CA ASN A 68 2.90 0.53 4.69
C ASN A 68 2.97 0.82 3.19
N ALA A 69 2.33 0.02 2.34
CA ALA A 69 2.28 0.27 0.90
C ALA A 69 1.63 1.62 0.57
N ILE A 70 0.50 1.96 1.21
CA ILE A 70 -0.21 3.22 0.99
C ILE A 70 0.58 4.42 1.53
N ILE A 71 1.06 4.32 2.77
CA ILE A 71 1.85 5.39 3.41
C ILE A 71 3.11 5.66 2.61
N ARG A 72 3.82 4.61 2.16
CA ARG A 72 5.00 4.72 1.30
C ARG A 72 4.68 5.35 -0.06
N GLY A 73 3.54 5.00 -0.65
CA GLY A 73 3.04 5.59 -1.89
C GLY A 73 2.86 7.11 -1.77
N PHE A 74 2.13 7.57 -0.74
CA PHE A 74 1.97 9.01 -0.50
C PHE A 74 3.30 9.69 -0.15
N ALA A 75 4.15 9.05 0.66
CA ALA A 75 5.47 9.59 0.99
C ALA A 75 6.35 9.80 -0.26
N ALA A 76 6.12 9.07 -1.35
CA ALA A 76 6.84 9.21 -2.61
C ALA A 76 6.12 10.10 -3.65
N SER A 77 4.86 10.45 -3.43
CA SER A 77 4.03 11.18 -4.41
C SER A 77 4.23 12.70 -4.36
N SER A 78 3.47 13.41 -5.18
CA SER A 78 3.36 14.87 -5.16
C SER A 78 2.54 15.40 -3.97
N GLN A 79 1.92 14.53 -3.17
CA GLN A 79 1.09 14.87 -2.02
C GLN A 79 1.58 14.16 -0.75
N PRO A 80 2.84 14.41 -0.30
CA PRO A 80 3.41 13.74 0.86
C PRO A 80 2.64 14.01 2.17
N SER A 81 1.97 15.16 2.29
CA SER A 81 1.14 15.50 3.45
C SER A 81 0.00 14.50 3.72
N LEU A 82 -0.53 13.84 2.68
CA LEU A 82 -1.58 12.83 2.85
C LEU A 82 -1.08 11.56 3.53
N ALA A 83 0.22 11.27 3.50
CA ALA A 83 0.80 10.12 4.21
C ALA A 83 0.49 10.20 5.72
N PHE A 84 0.45 11.41 6.29
CA PHE A 84 0.08 11.61 7.69
C PHE A 84 -1.38 11.26 7.98
N SER A 85 -2.30 11.61 7.09
CA SER A 85 -3.71 11.25 7.25
C SER A 85 -3.87 9.74 7.27
N TRP A 86 -3.17 9.03 6.38
CA TRP A 86 -3.15 7.56 6.37
C TRP A 86 -2.49 6.96 7.61
N TYR A 87 -1.39 7.53 8.08
CA TYR A 87 -0.76 7.12 9.34
C TYR A 87 -1.69 7.29 10.54
N ARG A 88 -2.42 8.41 10.63
CA ARG A 88 -3.43 8.64 11.69
C ARG A 88 -4.57 7.63 11.62
N SER A 89 -5.05 7.31 10.42
CA SER A 89 -6.07 6.26 10.22
C SER A 89 -5.53 4.88 10.65
N MET A 90 -4.28 4.57 10.33
CA MET A 90 -3.61 3.34 10.79
C MET A 90 -3.54 3.27 12.32
N LEU A 91 -3.18 4.37 12.99
CA LEU A 91 -3.14 4.44 14.46
C LEU A 91 -4.50 4.13 15.07
N SER A 92 -5.57 4.73 14.55
CA SER A 92 -6.94 4.45 15.01
C SER A 92 -7.29 2.97 14.85
N GLN A 93 -6.93 2.35 13.72
CA GLN A 93 -7.18 0.93 13.48
C GLN A 93 -6.34 0.03 14.40
N ALA A 94 -5.07 0.39 14.62
CA ALA A 94 -4.15 -0.35 15.48
C ALA A 94 -4.61 -0.34 16.96
N SER A 95 -5.21 0.76 17.42
CA SER A 95 -5.83 0.84 18.75
C SER A 95 -7.03 -0.10 18.89
N SER A 96 -7.86 -0.23 17.85
CA SER A 96 -9.05 -1.10 17.86
C SER A 96 -8.75 -2.57 17.57
N SER A 97 -7.61 -2.88 16.93
CA SER A 97 -7.26 -4.25 16.52
C SER A 97 -5.73 -4.48 16.53
N PRO A 98 -5.09 -4.45 17.72
CA PRO A 98 -3.63 -4.46 17.84
C PRO A 98 -2.97 -5.77 17.39
N SER A 99 -3.72 -6.88 17.33
CA SER A 99 -3.23 -8.17 16.81
C SER A 99 -3.18 -8.23 15.28
N LEU A 100 -3.88 -7.35 14.59
CA LEU A 100 -4.02 -7.34 13.13
C LEU A 100 -3.13 -6.28 12.47
N CYS A 101 -3.04 -5.11 13.08
CA CYS A 101 -2.32 -3.97 12.56
C CYS A 101 -1.53 -3.31 13.70
N LYS A 102 -0.21 -3.20 13.51
CA LYS A 102 0.69 -2.50 14.42
C LYS A 102 1.62 -1.59 13.61
N VAL A 103 1.87 -0.40 14.13
CA VAL A 103 2.91 0.50 13.61
C VAL A 103 4.28 -0.14 13.80
N ASP A 104 5.05 -0.20 12.72
CA ASP A 104 6.41 -0.74 12.71
C ASP A 104 7.44 0.32 12.27
N ALA A 105 8.72 -0.07 12.27
CA ALA A 105 9.81 0.83 11.87
C ALA A 105 9.67 1.35 10.44
N LEU A 106 9.11 0.54 9.53
CA LEU A 106 8.86 0.95 8.14
C LEU A 106 7.77 2.03 8.08
N THR A 107 6.68 1.83 8.81
CA THR A 107 5.61 2.83 8.96
C THR A 107 6.22 4.17 9.38
N CYS A 108 7.02 4.18 10.44
CA CYS A 108 7.67 5.38 10.96
C CYS A 108 8.62 6.00 9.94
N SER A 109 9.45 5.19 9.27
CA SER A 109 10.40 5.66 8.24
C SER A 109 9.69 6.35 7.08
N PHE A 110 8.60 5.77 6.57
CA PHE A 110 7.83 6.38 5.48
C PHE A 110 7.12 7.66 5.91
N THR A 111 6.53 7.69 7.11
CA THR A 111 5.90 8.90 7.65
C THR A 111 6.93 10.01 7.85
N LEU A 112 8.09 9.73 8.46
CA LEU A 112 9.18 10.71 8.64
C LEU A 112 9.71 11.24 7.31
N LYS A 113 9.87 10.37 6.31
CA LYS A 113 10.23 10.78 4.95
C LYS A 113 9.17 11.71 4.36
N ALA A 114 7.89 11.43 4.58
CA ALA A 114 6.80 12.30 4.13
C ALA A 114 6.84 13.66 4.84
N CYS A 115 7.15 13.70 6.15
CA CYS A 115 7.38 14.95 6.89
C CYS A 115 8.43 15.82 6.20
N ALA A 116 9.61 15.23 5.96
CA ALA A 116 10.72 15.94 5.35
C ALA A 116 10.32 16.50 3.97
N ARG A 117 9.64 15.69 3.14
CA ARG A 117 9.21 16.13 1.81
C ARG A 117 8.13 17.21 1.82
N ALA A 118 7.18 17.14 2.75
CA ALA A 118 6.11 18.13 2.87
C ALA A 118 6.61 19.49 3.37
N LEU A 119 7.74 19.53 4.09
CA LEU A 119 8.37 20.76 4.57
C LEU A 119 9.33 21.39 3.54
N CYS A 120 9.84 20.60 2.58
CA CYS A 120 10.74 21.07 1.52
C CYS A 120 10.00 21.48 0.23
N SER A 121 8.68 21.30 0.15
CA SER A 121 7.82 21.69 -0.98
C SER A 121 7.15 23.03 -0.74
#